data_AF-A0A7K3VXK0-F1
#
_entry.id   AF-A0A7K3VXK0-F1
#
_cell.length_a   1.000
_cell.length_b   1.000
_cell.length_c   1.000
_cell.angle_alpha   90.00
_cell.angle_beta   90.00
_cell.angle_gamma   90.00
#
_symmetry.space_group_name_H-M   'P 1'
#
loop_
_entity.id
_entity.type
_entity.pdbx_description
1 polymer ?
#
loop_
_entity_poly.entity_id
_entity_poly.type
_entity_poly.pdbx_seq_one_letter_code
_entity_poly.pdbx_strand_id
1 'polypeptide(L)'
;MLGGAAEPTAPRRGRHRPEAPPAVRRAALVVAVESAGLAVLAFVLLYLTITSTPDSVSRAVAEVVYVGFFAALLAAAAVGLWRVSGWARGPVIVLQVLLGLFGYTSAFEADRPLIGVPILVLVAVELYQLATPEARLAFSGR
;
A
#
# COMPACT_ATOMS: atom_id res chain seq x y z
N MET A 1 5.22 -56.65 24.01
CA MET A 1 4.76 -55.50 24.82
C MET A 1 5.37 -54.24 24.23
N LEU A 2 4.67 -53.59 23.29
CA LEU A 2 5.08 -52.31 22.68
C LEU A 2 4.51 -51.18 23.52
N GLY A 3 5.30 -50.69 24.47
CA GLY A 3 4.92 -49.60 25.37
C GLY A 3 6.10 -48.66 25.59
N GLY A 4 6.60 -48.07 24.50
CA GLY A 4 7.51 -46.93 24.59
C GLY A 4 6.71 -45.74 25.07
N ALA A 5 6.92 -45.34 26.33
CA ALA A 5 6.30 -44.15 26.89
C ALA A 5 6.61 -42.94 26.00
N ALA A 6 5.59 -42.32 25.45
CA ALA A 6 5.74 -41.10 24.67
C ALA A 6 6.35 -40.03 25.57
N GLU A 7 7.54 -39.56 25.19
CA GLU A 7 8.28 -38.52 25.88
C GLU A 7 7.39 -37.26 25.95
N PRO A 8 7.26 -36.61 27.13
CA PRO A 8 6.35 -35.47 27.28
C PRO A 8 6.70 -34.38 26.26
N THR A 9 5.78 -34.13 25.32
CA THR A 9 5.93 -33.07 24.31
C THR A 9 6.19 -31.75 25.04
N ALA A 10 7.42 -31.24 24.93
CA ALA A 10 7.80 -29.96 25.54
C ALA A 10 6.75 -28.90 25.17
N PRO A 11 6.34 -28.03 26.13
CA PRO A 11 5.30 -27.04 25.87
C PRO A 11 5.68 -26.21 24.65
N ARG A 12 4.75 -26.14 23.69
CA ARG A 12 4.91 -25.42 22.43
C ARG A 12 5.28 -23.99 22.78
N ARG A 13 6.58 -23.62 22.69
CA ARG A 13 7.06 -22.27 22.97
C ARG A 13 6.17 -21.31 22.19
N GLY A 14 5.42 -20.47 22.91
CA GLY A 14 4.56 -19.48 22.31
C GLY A 14 5.39 -18.70 21.30
N ARG A 15 5.03 -18.78 20.01
CA ARG A 15 5.72 -18.03 18.96
C ARG A 15 5.58 -16.56 19.34
N HIS A 16 6.63 -15.98 19.92
CA HIS A 16 6.72 -14.57 20.17
C HIS A 16 6.73 -13.93 18.77
N ARG A 17 5.58 -13.43 18.34
CA ARG A 17 5.44 -12.80 17.03
C ARG A 17 6.28 -11.53 17.13
N PRO A 18 7.42 -11.42 16.43
CA PRO A 18 8.21 -10.22 16.49
C PRO A 18 7.31 -9.06 16.07
N GLU A 19 7.24 -8.01 16.88
CA GLU A 19 6.54 -6.80 16.49
C GLU A 19 7.12 -6.31 15.16
N ALA A 20 6.26 -5.90 14.23
CA ALA A 20 6.70 -5.39 12.94
C ALA A 20 7.67 -4.22 13.18
N PRO A 21 8.84 -4.18 12.49
CA PRO A 21 9.80 -3.10 12.67
C PRO A 21 9.13 -1.72 12.52
N PRO A 22 9.53 -0.71 13.31
CA PRO A 22 8.90 0.60 13.28
C PRO A 22 8.85 1.23 11.88
N ALA A 23 9.89 1.03 11.07
CA ALA A 23 9.94 1.47 9.68
C ALA A 23 8.83 0.84 8.81
N VAL A 24 8.54 -0.45 8.99
CA VAL A 24 7.47 -1.15 8.26
C VAL A 24 6.09 -0.67 8.69
N ARG A 25 5.89 -0.39 9.99
CA ARG A 25 4.63 0.18 10.49
C ARG A 25 4.41 1.59 9.95
N ARG A 26 5.45 2.43 9.92
CA ARG A 26 5.36 3.79 9.36
C ARG A 26 5.10 3.74 7.85
N ALA A 27 5.77 2.86 7.10
CA ALA A 27 5.48 2.65 5.69
C ALA A 27 4.01 2.21 5.47
N ALA A 28 3.51 1.27 6.27
CA ALA A 28 2.11 0.85 6.19
C ALA A 28 1.12 1.99 6.50
N LEU A 29 1.45 2.93 7.40
CA LEU A 29 0.64 4.12 7.65
C LEU A 29 0.65 5.08 6.45
N VAL A 30 1.81 5.30 5.82
CA VAL A 30 1.91 6.14 4.62
C VAL A 30 1.04 5.57 3.49
N VAL A 31 1.19 4.28 3.18
CA VAL A 31 0.35 3.58 2.18
C VAL A 31 -1.15 3.69 2.53
N ALA A 32 -1.51 3.57 3.82
CA ALA A 32 -2.89 3.69 4.23
C ALA A 32 -3.46 5.10 3.98
N VAL A 33 -2.65 6.15 4.18
CA VAL A 33 -3.03 7.54 3.89
C VAL A 33 -3.20 7.74 2.38
N GLU A 34 -2.29 7.23 1.56
CA GLU A 34 -2.40 7.32 0.10
C GLU A 34 -3.63 6.57 -0.43
N SER A 35 -3.86 5.36 0.07
CA SER A 35 -5.05 4.56 -0.23
C SER A 35 -6.33 5.30 0.12
N ALA A 36 -6.39 5.95 1.28
CA ALA A 36 -7.53 6.77 1.68
C ALA A 36 -7.71 7.97 0.73
N GLY A 37 -6.62 8.62 0.32
CA GLY A 37 -6.65 9.70 -0.67
C GLY A 37 -7.22 9.25 -2.02
N LEU A 38 -6.74 8.12 -2.54
CA LEU A 38 -7.28 7.54 -3.78
C LEU A 38 -8.73 7.09 -3.63
N ALA A 39 -9.13 6.56 -2.48
CA ALA A 39 -10.51 6.17 -2.23
C ALA A 39 -11.44 7.41 -2.25
N VAL A 40 -11.04 8.50 -1.60
CA VAL A 40 -11.78 9.78 -1.66
C VAL A 40 -11.88 10.28 -3.09
N LEU A 41 -10.77 10.23 -3.85
CA LEU A 41 -10.78 10.62 -5.26
C LEU A 41 -11.75 9.74 -6.09
N ALA A 42 -11.74 8.42 -5.89
CA ALA A 42 -12.67 7.51 -6.55
C ALA A 42 -14.13 7.85 -6.23
N PHE A 43 -14.45 8.18 -4.97
CA PHE A 43 -15.79 8.61 -4.59
C PHE A 43 -16.18 9.94 -5.21
N VAL A 44 -15.26 10.91 -5.28
CA VAL A 44 -15.51 12.19 -5.97
C VAL A 44 -15.76 11.95 -7.46
N LEU A 45 -14.93 11.15 -8.13
CA LEU A 45 -15.12 10.80 -9.54
C LEU A 45 -16.47 10.09 -9.77
N LEU A 46 -16.84 9.16 -8.89
CA LEU A 46 -18.12 8.48 -8.96
C LEU A 46 -19.28 9.46 -8.80
N TYR A 47 -19.19 10.36 -7.82
CA TYR A 47 -20.18 11.40 -7.61
C TYR A 47 -20.32 12.30 -8.84
N LEU A 48 -19.21 12.76 -9.42
CA LEU A 48 -19.20 13.58 -10.63
C LEU A 48 -19.77 12.81 -11.84
N THR A 49 -19.44 11.53 -11.97
CA THR A 49 -19.97 10.67 -13.05
C THR A 49 -21.49 10.55 -12.99
N ILE A 50 -22.07 10.54 -11.79
CA ILE A 50 -23.52 10.39 -11.59
C ILE A 50 -24.24 11.75 -11.66
N THR A 51 -23.63 12.83 -11.17
CA THR A 51 -24.30 14.14 -11.00
C THR A 51 -24.04 15.12 -12.13
N SER A 52 -22.97 14.92 -12.90
CA SER A 52 -22.59 15.79 -14.01
C SER A 52 -22.87 15.10 -15.35
N THR A 53 -22.75 15.85 -16.45
CA THR A 53 -22.74 15.30 -17.82
C THR A 53 -21.29 15.08 -18.26
N PRO A 54 -20.72 13.88 -18.10
CA PRO A 54 -19.37 13.60 -18.58
C PRO A 54 -19.34 13.59 -20.11
N ASP A 55 -18.23 14.05 -20.69
CA ASP A 55 -18.01 14.01 -22.15
C ASP A 55 -18.07 12.58 -22.70
N SER A 56 -17.67 11.61 -21.88
CA SER A 56 -17.80 10.18 -22.16
C SER A 56 -18.06 9.39 -20.89
N VAL A 57 -19.23 8.77 -20.82
CA VAL A 57 -19.63 7.91 -19.69
C VAL A 57 -18.65 6.74 -19.54
N SER A 58 -18.24 6.10 -20.64
CA SER A 58 -17.31 4.97 -20.59
C SER A 58 -15.95 5.36 -20.00
N ARG A 59 -15.44 6.55 -20.36
CA ARG A 59 -14.20 7.07 -19.79
C ARG A 59 -14.35 7.37 -18.30
N ALA A 60 -15.42 8.05 -17.91
CA ALA A 60 -15.68 8.40 -16.51
C ALA A 60 -15.79 7.14 -15.63
N VAL A 61 -16.52 6.12 -16.10
CA VAL A 61 -16.63 4.82 -15.41
C VAL A 61 -15.26 4.14 -15.31
N ALA A 62 -14.47 4.15 -16.38
CA ALA A 62 -13.13 3.58 -16.35
C ALA A 62 -12.23 4.27 -15.32
N GLU A 63 -12.27 5.61 -15.24
CA GLU A 63 -11.52 6.38 -14.23
C GLU A 63 -11.90 5.99 -12.80
N VAL A 64 -13.20 5.88 -12.51
CA VAL A 64 -13.70 5.42 -11.20
C VAL A 64 -13.20 4.01 -10.88
N VAL A 65 -13.33 3.08 -11.82
CA VAL A 65 -12.94 1.67 -11.64
C VAL A 65 -11.44 1.55 -11.41
N TYR A 66 -10.61 2.21 -12.23
CA TYR A 66 -9.15 2.12 -12.09
C TYR A 66 -8.66 2.78 -10.81
N VAL A 67 -9.14 3.98 -10.46
CA VAL A 67 -8.74 4.66 -9.22
C VAL A 67 -9.21 3.86 -8.00
N GLY A 68 -10.45 3.35 -8.01
CA GLY A 68 -10.98 2.50 -6.94
C GLY A 68 -10.21 1.18 -6.80
N PHE A 69 -9.83 0.55 -7.91
CA PHE A 69 -8.99 -0.65 -7.90
C PHE A 69 -7.63 -0.39 -7.27
N PHE A 70 -6.95 0.70 -7.66
CA PHE A 70 -5.65 1.05 -7.08
C PHE A 70 -5.75 1.41 -5.60
N ALA A 71 -6.80 2.12 -5.19
CA ALA A 71 -7.08 2.40 -3.78
C ALA A 71 -7.21 1.11 -2.97
N ALA A 72 -8.00 0.14 -3.47
CA ALA A 72 -8.19 -1.16 -2.82
C ALA A 72 -6.90 -1.99 -2.78
N LEU A 73 -6.11 -1.96 -3.86
CA LEU A 73 -4.83 -2.68 -3.92
C LEU A 73 -3.82 -2.09 -2.92
N LEU A 74 -3.72 -0.76 -2.81
CA LEU A 74 -2.90 -0.11 -1.78
C LEU A 74 -3.41 -0.44 -0.37
N ALA A 75 -4.72 -0.45 -0.14
CA ALA A 75 -5.28 -0.84 1.17
C ALA A 75 -4.88 -2.28 1.54
N ALA A 76 -5.03 -3.22 0.60
CA ALA A 76 -4.62 -4.61 0.80
C ALA A 76 -3.11 -4.72 1.06
N ALA A 77 -2.31 -3.93 0.35
CA ALA A 77 -0.87 -3.90 0.53
C ALA A 77 -0.45 -3.26 1.87
N ALA A 78 -1.14 -2.22 2.34
CA ALA A 78 -0.94 -1.64 3.67
C ALA A 78 -1.20 -2.67 4.78
N VAL A 79 -2.31 -3.43 4.67
CA VAL A 79 -2.59 -4.55 5.58
C VAL A 79 -1.51 -5.63 5.47
N GLY A 80 -1.05 -5.92 4.26
CA GLY A 80 0.07 -6.82 4.00
C GLY A 80 1.36 -6.39 4.70
N LEU A 81 1.75 -5.11 4.57
CA LEU A 81 2.90 -4.52 5.25
C LEU A 81 2.75 -4.55 6.78
N TRP A 82 1.56 -4.21 7.29
CA TRP A 82 1.28 -4.29 8.73
C TRP A 82 1.44 -5.71 9.29
N ARG A 83 1.16 -6.72 8.47
CA ARG A 83 1.35 -8.15 8.77
C ARG A 83 2.74 -8.68 8.35
N VAL A 84 3.62 -7.80 7.86
CA VAL A 84 4.96 -8.11 7.36
C VAL A 84 4.91 -9.21 6.28
N SER A 85 3.94 -9.18 5.39
CA SER A 85 3.76 -10.17 4.32
C SER A 85 4.73 -9.93 3.16
N GLY A 86 5.52 -10.94 2.77
CA GLY A 86 6.49 -10.83 1.68
C GLY A 86 5.91 -10.42 0.33
N TRP A 87 4.65 -10.77 0.07
CA TRP A 87 3.95 -10.38 -1.15
C TRP A 87 3.65 -8.88 -1.23
N ALA A 88 3.55 -8.17 -0.10
CA ALA A 88 3.09 -6.78 -0.08
C ALA A 88 4.09 -5.80 -0.74
N ARG A 89 5.39 -6.11 -0.76
CA ARG A 89 6.41 -5.18 -1.27
C ARG A 89 6.29 -4.92 -2.77
N GLY A 90 6.05 -5.97 -3.56
CA GLY A 90 6.02 -5.88 -5.02
C GLY A 90 4.94 -4.91 -5.51
N PRO A 91 3.66 -5.13 -5.14
CA PRO A 91 2.57 -4.23 -5.48
C PRO A 91 2.82 -2.79 -5.02
N VAL A 92 3.35 -2.61 -3.80
CA VAL A 92 3.64 -1.28 -3.27
C VAL A 92 4.65 -0.54 -4.14
N ILE A 93 5.79 -1.15 -4.45
CA ILE A 93 6.82 -0.49 -5.27
C ILE A 93 6.28 -0.11 -6.65
N VAL A 94 5.52 -1.01 -7.29
CA VAL A 94 4.90 -0.73 -8.60
C VAL A 94 3.94 0.45 -8.50
N LEU A 95 3.08 0.46 -7.49
CA LEU A 95 2.10 1.52 -7.30
C LEU A 95 2.77 2.86 -6.96
N GLN A 96 3.85 2.85 -6.18
CA GLN A 96 4.62 4.06 -5.90
C GLN A 96 5.26 4.67 -7.16
N VAL A 97 5.71 3.84 -8.11
CA VAL A 97 6.22 4.34 -9.39
C VAL A 97 5.11 4.99 -10.20
N LEU A 98 3.92 4.39 -10.25
CA LEU A 98 2.76 4.97 -10.93
C LEU A 98 2.28 6.26 -10.26
N LEU A 99 2.23 6.28 -8.92
CA LEU A 99 1.86 7.46 -8.13
C LEU A 99 2.91 8.57 -8.28
N GLY A 100 4.19 8.21 -8.35
CA GLY A 100 5.29 9.14 -8.60
C GLY A 100 5.20 9.76 -9.98
N LEU A 101 4.89 8.97 -11.02
CA LEU A 101 4.64 9.49 -12.36
C LEU A 101 3.44 10.45 -12.36
N PHE A 102 2.34 10.07 -11.72
CA PHE A 102 1.17 10.92 -11.57
C PHE A 102 1.46 12.22 -10.81
N GLY A 103 2.25 12.15 -9.73
CA GLY A 103 2.68 13.30 -8.95
C GLY A 103 3.56 14.25 -9.77
N TYR A 104 4.46 13.70 -10.59
CA TYR A 104 5.32 14.47 -11.48
C TYR A 104 4.49 15.21 -12.55
N THR A 105 3.63 14.50 -13.29
CA THR A 105 2.80 15.12 -14.32
C THR A 105 1.86 16.16 -13.71
N SER A 106 1.28 15.88 -12.54
CA SER A 106 0.44 16.84 -11.82
C SER A 106 1.20 18.10 -11.40
N ALA A 107 2.44 17.96 -10.90
CA ALA A 107 3.22 19.09 -10.40
C ALA A 107 3.75 19.98 -11.52
N PHE A 108 4.25 19.38 -12.61
CA PHE A 108 5.05 20.08 -13.60
C PHE A 108 4.39 20.21 -14.98
N GLU A 109 3.51 19.29 -15.38
CA GLU A 109 2.83 19.34 -16.68
C GLU A 109 1.43 19.94 -16.59
N ALA A 110 0.70 19.65 -15.50
CA ALA A 110 -0.64 20.17 -15.26
C ALA A 110 -0.67 21.48 -14.47
N ASP A 111 0.50 22.03 -14.10
CA ASP A 111 0.66 23.26 -13.30
C ASP A 111 -0.15 23.22 -11.98
N ARG A 112 -0.23 22.03 -11.36
CA ARG A 112 -0.86 21.81 -10.04
C ARG A 112 0.16 21.37 -8.99
N PRO A 113 1.17 22.22 -8.67
CA PRO A 113 2.23 21.85 -7.73
C PRO A 113 1.69 21.54 -6.32
N LEU A 114 0.60 22.20 -5.90
CA LEU A 114 -0.05 21.94 -4.61
C LEU A 114 -0.65 20.52 -4.49
N ILE A 115 -0.84 19.82 -5.60
CA ILE A 115 -1.30 18.43 -5.63
C ILE A 115 -0.11 17.49 -5.87
N GLY A 116 0.69 17.77 -6.89
CA GLY A 116 1.75 16.87 -7.32
C GLY A 116 2.91 16.78 -6.32
N VAL A 117 3.34 17.90 -5.71
CA VAL A 117 4.46 17.90 -4.76
C VAL A 117 4.17 17.08 -3.50
N PRO A 118 3.01 17.22 -2.82
CA PRO A 118 2.68 16.34 -1.70
C PRO A 118 2.70 14.85 -2.06
N ILE A 119 2.20 14.46 -3.24
CA ILE A 119 2.23 13.07 -3.70
C ILE A 119 3.68 12.60 -3.87
N LEU A 120 4.52 13.39 -4.54
CA LEU A 120 5.94 13.07 -4.72
C LEU A 120 6.68 12.91 -3.39
N VAL A 121 6.34 13.73 -2.39
CA VAL A 121 6.93 13.61 -1.04
C VAL A 121 6.52 12.30 -0.38
N LEU A 122 5.24 11.91 -0.44
CA LEU A 122 4.76 10.64 0.12
C LEU A 122 5.46 9.44 -0.55
N VAL A 123 5.52 9.44 -1.89
CA VAL A 123 6.23 8.43 -2.69
C VAL A 123 7.69 8.32 -2.27
N ALA A 124 8.40 9.44 -2.17
CA ALA A 124 9.81 9.46 -1.80
C ALA A 124 10.01 8.92 -0.37
N VAL A 125 9.17 9.35 0.58
CA VAL A 125 9.20 8.90 1.98
C VAL A 125 8.95 7.40 2.07
N GLU A 126 8.03 6.87 1.29
CA GLU A 126 7.72 5.45 1.32
C GLU A 126 8.83 4.58 0.71
N LEU A 127 9.33 4.95 -0.47
CA LEU A 127 10.43 4.26 -1.12
C LEU A 127 11.69 4.30 -0.24
N TYR A 128 11.96 5.42 0.42
CA TYR A 128 13.04 5.54 1.39
C TYR A 128 12.87 4.56 2.56
N GLN A 129 11.68 4.51 3.17
CA GLN A 129 11.41 3.58 4.27
C GLN A 129 11.56 2.12 3.86
N LEU A 130 11.09 1.74 2.66
CA LEU A 130 11.21 0.37 2.15
C LEU A 130 12.64 0.01 1.73
N ALA A 131 13.48 1.01 1.45
CA ALA A 131 14.89 0.83 1.14
C ALA A 131 15.75 0.57 2.39
N THR A 132 15.25 0.89 3.60
CA THR A 132 16.00 0.72 4.85
C THR A 132 16.45 -0.74 5.09
N PRO A 133 17.59 -0.96 5.76
CA PRO A 133 18.10 -2.32 6.03
C PRO A 133 17.11 -3.16 6.85
N GLU A 134 16.46 -2.53 7.83
CA GLU A 134 15.44 -3.14 8.70
C GLU A 134 14.26 -3.69 7.89
N ALA A 135 13.75 -2.88 6.94
CA ALA A 135 12.69 -3.31 6.05
C ALA A 135 13.17 -4.47 5.15
N ARG A 136 14.41 -4.42 4.64
CA ARG A 136 14.96 -5.52 3.82
C ARG A 136 15.06 -6.83 4.60
N LEU A 137 15.60 -6.79 5.82
CA LEU A 137 15.78 -7.95 6.69
C LEU A 137 14.44 -8.56 7.13
N ALA A 138 13.42 -7.72 7.35
CA ALA A 138 12.07 -8.17 7.73
C ALA A 138 11.43 -9.12 6.71
N PHE A 139 11.82 -9.02 5.44
CA PHE A 139 11.28 -9.84 4.35
C PHE A 139 12.26 -10.90 3.82
N SER A 140 13.55 -10.87 4.18
CA SER A 140 14.53 -11.89 3.77
C SER A 140 14.59 -13.12 4.70
N GLY A 141 13.99 -13.03 5.89
CA GLY A 141 13.96 -14.12 6.88
C GLY A 141 12.81 -15.13 6.72
N ARG A 142 12.17 -15.18 5.55
CA ARG A 142 11.13 -16.16 5.17
C ARG A 142 11.52 -16.88 3.90
#